data_AF-A0A958C5R8-F1
#
_entry.id   AF-A0A958C5R8-F1
#
_cell.length_a   1.000
_cell.length_b   1.000
_cell.length_c   1.000
_cell.angle_alpha   90.00
_cell.angle_beta   90.00
_cell.angle_gamma   90.00
#
_symmetry.space_group_name_H-M   'P 1'
#
loop_
_entity.id
_entity.type
_entity.pdbx_description
1 polymer ?
#
loop_
_entity_poly.entity_id
_entity_poly.type
_entity_poly.pdbx_seq_one_letter_code
_entity_poly.pdbx_strand_id
1 'polypeptide(L)'
;FGQIESIDGNTLSITDRNGNPVTVQVTDTTLIEKNASVSVSDLAAGDTVIISGSDNTDGSITARSVQVAPAGRFFGGGGQPPNGAPAGQSQ
;
A
#
# COMPACT_ATOMS: atom_id res chain seq x y z
N PHE A 1 -15.10 -2.21 -4.35
CA PHE A 1 -15.13 -3.63 -3.98
C PHE A 1 -15.87 -3.76 -2.68
N GLY A 2 -16.48 -4.90 -2.40
CA GLY A 2 -17.24 -5.07 -1.16
C GLY A 2 -16.62 -6.13 -0.27
N GLN A 3 -17.44 -7.01 0.25
CA GLN A 3 -17.07 -7.93 1.33
C GLN A 3 -16.93 -9.35 0.79
N ILE A 4 -15.90 -10.07 1.24
CA ILE A 4 -15.76 -11.51 0.96
C ILE A 4 -16.78 -12.25 1.82
N GLU A 5 -17.64 -13.05 1.17
CA GLU A 5 -18.64 -13.92 1.79
C GLU A 5 -18.09 -15.34 2.01
N SER A 6 -17.38 -15.88 1.02
CA SER A 6 -16.75 -17.21 1.09
C SER A 6 -15.44 -17.27 0.33
N ILE A 7 -14.62 -18.25 0.68
CA ILE A 7 -13.36 -18.57 0.01
C ILE A 7 -13.35 -20.07 -0.25
N ASP A 8 -13.25 -20.45 -1.52
CA ASP A 8 -13.29 -21.82 -1.98
C ASP A 8 -12.06 -22.08 -2.86
N GLY A 9 -10.98 -22.54 -2.25
CA GLY A 9 -9.67 -22.67 -2.89
C GLY A 9 -9.13 -21.32 -3.34
N ASN A 10 -8.99 -21.14 -4.66
CA ASN A 10 -8.54 -19.88 -5.26
C ASN A 10 -9.71 -18.98 -5.70
N THR A 11 -10.94 -19.29 -5.29
CA THR A 11 -12.13 -18.54 -5.67
C THR A 11 -12.67 -17.75 -4.49
N LEU A 12 -12.90 -16.45 -4.68
CA LEU A 12 -13.54 -15.58 -3.70
C LEU A 12 -14.98 -15.29 -4.14
N SER A 13 -15.94 -15.53 -3.26
CA SER A 13 -17.30 -15.01 -3.42
C SER A 13 -17.39 -13.68 -2.70
N ILE A 14 -17.75 -12.62 -3.41
CA ILE A 14 -17.77 -11.24 -2.91
C ILE A 14 -19.17 -10.65 -3.10
N THR A 15 -19.69 -9.96 -2.10
CA THR A 15 -20.80 -9.01 -2.27
C THR A 15 -20.21 -7.67 -2.68
N ASP A 16 -20.55 -7.15 -3.86
CA ASP A 16 -20.08 -5.82 -4.28
C ASP A 16 -20.80 -4.68 -3.52
N ARG A 17 -20.40 -3.43 -3.76
CA ARG A 17 -20.98 -2.28 -3.05
C ARG A 17 -22.44 -2.00 -3.41
N ASN A 18 -22.92 -2.58 -4.52
CA ASN A 18 -24.30 -2.47 -4.97
C ASN A 18 -25.14 -3.67 -4.48
N GLY A 19 -24.55 -4.59 -3.72
CA GLY A 19 -25.21 -5.79 -3.21
C GLY A 19 -25.22 -6.97 -4.17
N ASN A 20 -24.50 -6.91 -5.29
CA ASN A 20 -24.47 -8.01 -6.25
C ASN A 20 -23.42 -9.06 -5.88
N PRO A 21 -23.72 -10.37 -6.02
CA PRO A 21 -22.73 -11.41 -5.86
C PRO A 21 -21.75 -11.42 -7.04
N VAL A 22 -20.46 -11.50 -6.74
CA VAL A 22 -19.35 -11.53 -7.70
C VAL A 22 -18.38 -12.64 -7.33
N THR A 23 -18.06 -13.49 -8.29
CA THR A 23 -17.03 -14.52 -8.14
C THR A 23 -15.71 -14.02 -8.70
N VAL A 24 -14.63 -14.09 -7.91
CA VAL A 24 -13.28 -13.65 -8.29
C VAL A 24 -12.31 -14.83 -8.25
N GLN A 25 -11.59 -15.05 -9.35
CA GLN A 25 -10.54 -16.07 -9.42
C GLN A 25 -9.18 -15.46 -9.06
N VAL A 26 -8.51 -16.07 -8.08
CA VAL A 26 -7.14 -15.77 -7.67
C VAL A 26 -6.21 -16.74 -8.39
N THR A 27 -5.01 -16.27 -8.74
CA THR A 27 -3.97 -17.05 -9.43
C THR A 27 -2.65 -16.92 -8.68
N ASP A 28 -1.64 -17.71 -9.04
CA ASP A 28 -0.31 -17.65 -8.42
C ASP A 28 0.43 -16.33 -8.68
N THR A 29 0.02 -15.58 -9.70
CA THR A 29 0.54 -14.24 -9.99
C THR A 29 -0.24 -13.12 -9.31
N THR A 30 -1.33 -13.44 -8.59
CA THR A 30 -2.15 -12.44 -7.90
C THR A 30 -1.42 -11.93 -6.67
N LEU A 31 -1.08 -10.64 -6.65
CA LEU A 31 -0.59 -9.97 -5.45
C LEU A 31 -1.74 -9.77 -4.45
N ILE A 32 -1.59 -10.31 -3.25
CA ILE A 32 -2.55 -10.17 -2.14
C ILE A 32 -1.86 -9.43 -1.01
N GLU A 33 -2.38 -8.25 -0.65
CA GLU A 33 -1.84 -7.44 0.43
C GLU A 33 -2.92 -7.08 1.45
N LYS A 34 -2.54 -7.09 2.72
CA LYS A 34 -3.39 -6.69 3.83
C LYS A 34 -2.66 -5.64 4.65
N ASN A 35 -3.32 -4.49 4.85
CA ASN A 35 -2.86 -3.49 5.79
C ASN A 35 -3.29 -3.90 7.20
N ALA A 36 -2.37 -3.81 8.17
CA ALA A 36 -2.63 -4.04 9.57
C ALA A 36 -1.97 -2.93 10.40
N SER A 37 -2.61 -2.53 11.49
CA SER A 37 -1.99 -1.62 12.45
C SER A 37 -0.90 -2.38 13.20
N VAL A 38 0.31 -1.82 13.23
CA VAL A 38 1.48 -2.36 13.95
C VAL A 38 1.94 -1.34 14.99
N SER A 39 2.52 -1.81 16.08
CA SER A 39 3.12 -0.97 17.11
C SER A 39 4.59 -0.72 16.79
N VAL A 40 5.17 0.34 17.36
CA VAL A 40 6.60 0.64 17.17
C VAL A 40 7.51 -0.51 17.64
N SER A 41 7.07 -1.27 18.64
CA SER A 41 7.77 -2.47 19.13
C SER A 41 7.86 -3.61 18.11
N ASP A 42 6.99 -3.61 17.09
CA ASP A 42 6.96 -4.64 16.05
C ASP A 42 7.88 -4.30 14.87
N LEU A 43 8.47 -3.10 14.87
CA LEU A 43 9.36 -2.63 13.80
C LEU A 43 10.78 -3.13 14.02
N ALA A 44 11.44 -3.53 12.93
CA ALA A 44 12.81 -4.00 12.95
C ALA A 44 13.72 -3.08 12.13
N ALA A 45 15.00 -3.04 12.49
CA ALA A 45 16.01 -2.41 11.66
C ALA A 45 16.06 -3.12 10.29
N GLY A 46 15.98 -2.34 9.21
CA GLY A 46 15.92 -2.85 7.84
C GLY A 46 14.52 -2.76 7.21
N ASP A 47 13.48 -2.49 7.99
CA ASP A 47 12.16 -2.16 7.45
C ASP A 47 12.22 -0.85 6.65
N THR A 48 11.48 -0.80 5.53
CA THR A 48 11.32 0.44 4.78
C THR A 48 10.08 1.15 5.26
N VAL A 49 10.19 2.45 5.49
CA VAL A 49 9.08 3.26 5.97
C VAL A 49 8.82 4.47 5.08
N ILE A 50 7.55 4.84 4.95
CA ILE A 50 7.12 6.15 4.45
C ILE A 50 6.56 6.92 5.64
N ILE A 51 7.16 8.09 5.91
CA ILE A 51 6.78 8.95 7.03
C ILE A 51 6.08 10.18 6.47
N SER A 52 4.92 10.51 7.03
CA SER A 52 4.25 11.79 6.79
C SER A 52 4.18 12.54 8.11
N GLY A 53 4.70 13.76 8.15
CA GLY A 53 4.86 14.54 9.37
C GLY A 53 5.29 15.96 9.10
N SER A 54 5.71 16.63 10.16
CA SER A 54 6.28 17.99 10.08
C SER A 54 7.75 17.95 10.44
N ASP A 55 8.58 18.62 9.64
CA ASP A 55 9.99 18.83 9.95
C ASP A 55 10.13 19.82 11.12
N ASN A 56 11.06 19.51 12.02
CA ASN A 56 11.42 20.35 13.15
C ASN A 56 12.72 21.10 12.84
N THR A 57 12.97 22.19 13.57
CA THR A 57 14.17 23.04 13.38
C THR A 57 15.49 22.36 13.73
N ASP A 58 15.45 21.29 14.51
CA ASP A 58 16.60 20.45 14.88
C ASP A 58 16.89 19.35 13.84
N GLY A 59 16.12 19.27 12.76
CA GLY A 59 16.25 18.26 11.70
C GLY A 59 15.51 16.96 11.98
N SER A 60 14.78 16.84 13.09
CA SER A 60 13.91 15.70 13.36
C SER A 60 12.53 15.85 12.68
N ILE A 61 11.77 14.76 12.57
CA ILE A 61 10.40 14.76 12.02
C ILE A 61 9.43 14.38 13.12
N THR A 62 8.43 15.22 13.38
CA THR A 62 7.25 14.85 14.17
C THR A 62 6.27 14.09 13.28
N ALA A 63 6.30 12.76 13.36
CA ALA A 63 5.48 11.90 12.50
C ALA A 63 3.99 11.95 12.88
N ARG A 64 3.12 12.09 11.87
CA ARG A 64 1.66 11.94 11.99
C ARG A 64 1.19 10.56 11.51
N SER A 65 1.95 9.95 10.60
CA SER A 65 1.69 8.61 10.09
C SER A 65 3.00 7.96 9.64
N VAL A 66 3.10 6.66 9.86
CA VAL A 66 4.21 5.81 9.40
C VAL A 66 3.60 4.61 8.70
N GLN A 67 3.90 4.44 7.42
CA GLN A 67 3.59 3.23 6.67
C GLN A 67 4.84 2.37 6.58
N VAL A 68 4.69 1.07 6.82
CA VAL A 68 5.81 0.13 6.91
C VAL A 68 5.63 -0.93 5.84
N ALA A 69 6.70 -1.26 5.13
CA ALA A 69 6.73 -2.36 4.19
C ALA A 69 8.11 -3.02 4.15
N PRO A 70 8.19 -4.29 3.73
CA PRO A 70 9.46 -4.95 3.47
C PRO A 70 10.36 -4.17 2.50
N ALA A 71 11.67 -4.39 2.62
CA ALA A 71 12.67 -3.75 1.79
C ALA A 71 12.36 -3.86 0.29
N GLY A 72 12.48 -2.73 -0.42
CA GLY A 72 12.22 -2.64 -1.86
C GLY A 72 10.74 -2.44 -2.24
N ARG A 73 9.77 -2.62 -1.34
CA ARG A 73 8.35 -2.46 -1.71
C ARG A 73 7.97 -1.05 -2.13
N PHE A 74 8.49 -0.02 -1.47
CA PHE A 74 8.16 1.36 -1.78
C PHE A 74 8.98 1.97 -2.92
N PHE A 75 10.21 1.48 -3.11
CA PHE A 75 11.20 2.14 -3.97
C PHE A 75 11.86 1.20 -5.00
N GLY A 76 11.35 -0.04 -5.16
CA GLY A 76 11.96 -1.08 -6.00
C GLY A 76 10.95 -2.10 -6.52
N GLY A 77 10.19 -1.71 -7.54
CA GLY A 77 9.38 -2.60 -8.37
C GLY A 77 8.84 -1.83 -9.57
N GLY A 78 9.46 -2.01 -10.74
CA GLY A 78 9.25 -1.18 -11.92
C GLY A 78 7.78 -0.94 -12.27
N GLY A 79 7.39 0.34 -12.30
CA GLY A 79 6.12 0.82 -12.82
C GLY A 79 6.15 2.34 -12.89
N GLN A 80 6.11 2.86 -14.11
CA GLN A 80 6.04 4.27 -14.52
C GLN A 80 5.71 5.32 -13.43
N PRO A 81 6.45 6.45 -13.32
CA PRO A 81 5.89 7.62 -12.65
C PRO A 81 4.57 8.01 -13.35
N PRO A 82 3.52 8.43 -12.62
CA PRO A 82 2.34 8.99 -13.25
C PRO A 82 2.76 10.19 -14.09
N ASN A 83 2.58 10.08 -15.41
CA ASN A 83 2.70 11.21 -16.35
C ASN A 83 1.90 12.39 -15.78
N GLY A 84 2.61 13.41 -15.27
CA GLY A 84 1.95 14.55 -14.62
C GLY A 84 2.82 15.78 -14.37
N ALA A 85 4.08 15.82 -14.80
CA ALA A 85 4.86 17.06 -14.80
C ALA A 85 4.91 17.62 -16.23
N PRO A 86 4.26 18.77 -16.54
CA PRO A 86 4.63 19.53 -17.72
C PRO A 86 6.02 20.13 -17.47
N ALA A 87 6.97 19.78 -18.33
CA ALA A 87 8.23 20.49 -18.46
C ALA A 87 7.96 21.90 -18.99
N GLY A 88 8.17 22.92 -18.16
CA GLY A 88 8.38 24.31 -18.58
C GLY A 88 9.69 24.78 -17.97
N GLN A 89 10.81 24.53 -18.62
CA GLN A 89 11.50 25.49 -19.51
C GLN A 89 11.76 26.83 -18.84
N SER A 90 13.00 26.96 -18.39
CA SER A 90 13.76 28.21 -18.26
C SER A 90 13.59 29.09 -19.51
N GLN A 91 13.17 30.34 -19.30
CA GLN A 91 13.77 31.55 -19.89
C GLN A 91 13.72 32.67 -18.87
#